data_AF-A0A7C4SA81-F1
#
_entry.id   AF-A0A7C4SA81-F1
#
_cell.length_a   1.000
_cell.length_b   1.000
_cell.length_c   1.000
_cell.angle_alpha   90.00
_cell.angle_beta   90.00
_cell.angle_gamma   90.00
#
_symmetry.space_group_name_H-M   'P 1'
#
loop_
_entity.id
_entity.type
_entity.pdbx_description
1 polymer ?
#
loop_
_entity_poly.entity_id
_entity_poly.type
_entity_poly.pdbx_seq_one_letter_code
_entity_poly.pdbx_strand_id
1 'polypeptide(L)'
;MERSEPFVLYFSKRFIDKASKTFGLGILTRKPLVEILKKMGMVFEELDRDKAKMALDRIGESKGVTVSTAQLVKGLALAFFLPTGVFLATLKKVFYRSGAETEDGLILEFLAEIPRAFRPSLFYDIWLVVPKKESGEASIKQLLKTIVEKTGVPPLTEEEWENAKPIIEKLEGKIQVKGITENLWQTF
;
A
#
# COMPACT_ATOMS: atom_id res chain seq x y z
N MET A 1 2.84 -3.75 -25.34
CA MET A 1 1.78 -3.63 -24.32
C MET A 1 2.48 -3.61 -22.98
N GLU A 2 2.56 -2.44 -22.35
CA GLU A 2 3.12 -2.31 -21.00
C GLU A 2 2.13 -2.93 -20.03
N ARG A 3 2.59 -4.02 -19.40
CA ARG A 3 1.75 -4.86 -18.55
C ARG A 3 1.51 -4.16 -17.22
N SER A 4 0.33 -4.39 -16.66
CA SER A 4 0.00 -3.84 -15.36
C SER A 4 0.69 -4.60 -14.21
N GLU A 5 1.65 -3.92 -13.60
CA GLU A 5 2.49 -4.43 -12.53
C GLU A 5 2.05 -3.89 -11.17
N PRO A 6 2.19 -4.67 -10.09
CA PRO A 6 2.01 -4.14 -8.75
C PRO A 6 2.97 -2.99 -8.47
N PHE A 7 2.51 -2.04 -7.66
CA PHE A 7 3.32 -0.90 -7.24
C PHE A 7 3.02 -0.49 -5.80
N VAL A 8 3.98 0.21 -5.20
CA VAL A 8 3.93 0.67 -3.82
C VAL A 8 3.94 2.19 -3.76
N LEU A 9 3.10 2.74 -2.88
CA LEU A 9 3.04 4.16 -2.59
C LEU A 9 3.22 4.39 -1.09
N TYR A 10 4.07 5.34 -0.75
CA TYR A 10 4.28 5.77 0.63
C TYR A 10 3.52 7.06 0.91
N PHE A 11 2.96 7.16 2.11
CA PHE A 11 2.22 8.31 2.60
C PHE A 11 2.73 8.67 3.98
N SER A 12 2.94 9.96 4.25
CA SER A 12 3.27 10.40 5.59
C SER A 12 2.06 10.40 6.51
N LYS A 13 2.32 10.27 7.81
CA LYS A 13 1.29 10.49 8.84
C LYS A 13 0.56 11.82 8.65
N ARG A 14 1.28 12.89 8.25
CA ARG A 14 0.71 14.22 7.99
C ARG A 14 -0.37 14.16 6.91
N PHE A 15 -0.11 13.47 5.81
CA PHE A 15 -1.11 13.29 4.75
C PHE A 15 -2.33 12.53 5.27
N ILE A 16 -2.12 11.40 5.94
CA ILE A 16 -3.21 10.55 6.45
C ILE A 16 -4.05 11.29 7.51
N ASP A 17 -3.43 12.10 8.37
CA ASP A 17 -4.13 12.94 9.35
C ASP A 17 -5.01 14.00 8.65
N LYS A 18 -4.51 14.61 7.57
CA LYS A 18 -5.27 15.56 6.76
C LYS A 18 -6.40 14.89 6.00
N ALA A 19 -6.15 13.70 5.43
CA ALA A 19 -7.16 12.91 4.74
C ALA A 19 -8.26 12.50 5.73
N SER A 20 -7.89 12.06 6.92
CA SER A 20 -8.84 11.69 7.99
C SER A 20 -9.78 12.83 8.36
N LYS A 21 -9.28 14.06 8.43
CA LYS A 21 -10.12 15.25 8.65
C LYS A 21 -11.02 15.55 7.45
N THR A 22 -10.45 15.49 6.24
CA THR A 22 -11.13 15.84 4.99
C THR A 22 -12.29 14.89 4.68
N PHE A 23 -12.09 13.59 4.87
CA PHE A 23 -13.11 12.56 4.62
C PHE A 23 -13.99 12.29 5.85
N GLY A 24 -13.74 12.95 6.99
CA GLY A 24 -14.53 12.79 8.21
C GLY A 24 -14.43 11.38 8.82
N LEU A 25 -13.22 10.83 8.90
CA LEU A 25 -12.96 9.45 9.36
C LEU A 25 -12.90 9.34 10.90
N GLY A 26 -12.96 10.45 11.64
CA GLY A 26 -12.77 10.49 13.08
C GLY A 26 -11.29 10.37 13.53
N ILE A 27 -11.03 10.68 14.80
CA ILE A 27 -9.68 10.90 15.35
C ILE A 27 -8.85 9.60 15.48
N LEU A 28 -9.51 8.43 15.51
CA LEU A 28 -8.89 7.13 15.81
C LEU A 28 -9.13 6.08 14.70
N THR A 29 -9.33 6.51 13.46
CA THR A 29 -9.57 5.57 12.37
C THR A 29 -8.40 4.60 12.22
N ARG A 30 -8.70 3.30 12.40
CA ARG A 30 -7.71 2.21 12.35
C ARG A 30 -7.46 1.71 10.92
N LYS A 31 -8.36 2.02 9.99
CA LYS A 31 -8.35 1.58 8.59
C LYS A 31 -8.63 2.75 7.64
N PRO A 32 -7.70 3.72 7.53
CA PRO A 32 -7.90 4.93 6.72
C PRO A 32 -8.34 4.63 5.28
N LEU A 33 -7.67 3.70 4.61
CA LEU A 33 -8.02 3.28 3.24
C LEU A 33 -9.50 2.92 3.11
N VAL A 34 -9.97 1.95 3.90
CA VAL A 34 -11.34 1.43 3.85
C VAL A 34 -12.36 2.54 4.08
N GLU A 35 -12.12 3.40 5.07
CA GLU A 35 -13.06 4.46 5.40
C GLU A 35 -13.06 5.59 4.34
N ILE A 36 -11.92 5.91 3.74
CA ILE A 36 -11.85 6.81 2.58
C ILE A 36 -12.67 6.26 1.42
N LEU A 37 -12.49 4.98 1.07
CA LEU A 37 -13.22 4.33 -0.02
C LEU A 37 -14.73 4.33 0.24
N LYS A 38 -15.18 4.04 1.47
CA LYS A 38 -16.59 4.15 1.87
C LYS A 38 -17.14 5.56 1.68
N LYS A 39 -16.40 6.59 2.10
CA LYS A 39 -16.80 8.01 1.95
C LYS A 39 -16.82 8.47 0.50
N MET A 40 -16.06 7.82 -0.37
CA MET A 40 -16.09 8.04 -1.81
C MET A 40 -17.20 7.28 -2.53
N GLY A 41 -17.98 6.45 -1.81
CA GLY A 41 -19.04 5.64 -2.41
C GLY A 41 -18.54 4.49 -3.28
N MET A 42 -17.29 4.07 -3.07
CA MET A 42 -16.70 2.97 -3.84
C MET A 42 -17.29 1.64 -3.41
N VAL A 43 -17.55 0.76 -4.38
CA VAL A 43 -17.91 -0.64 -4.13
C VAL A 43 -16.63 -1.45 -4.01
N PHE A 44 -16.44 -2.11 -2.86
CA PHE A 44 -15.28 -2.96 -2.61
C PHE A 44 -15.60 -4.03 -1.55
N GLU A 45 -14.83 -5.12 -1.58
CA GLU A 45 -14.77 -6.07 -0.47
C GLU A 45 -13.65 -5.64 0.48
N GLU A 46 -14.00 -5.45 1.77
CA GLU A 46 -13.01 -5.25 2.82
C GLU A 46 -12.30 -6.56 3.12
N LEU A 47 -10.97 -6.51 3.09
CA LEU A 47 -10.12 -7.65 3.32
C LEU A 47 -9.43 -7.49 4.68
N ASP A 48 -9.55 -8.52 5.49
CA ASP A 48 -8.63 -8.76 6.58
C ASP A 48 -7.35 -9.45 6.06
N ARG A 49 -6.45 -9.77 6.98
CA ARG A 49 -5.14 -10.34 6.66
C ARG A 49 -5.25 -11.65 5.87
N ASP A 50 -6.14 -12.55 6.28
CA ASP A 50 -6.25 -13.88 5.68
C ASP A 50 -6.92 -13.78 4.31
N LYS A 51 -7.98 -12.96 4.20
CA LYS A 51 -8.62 -12.67 2.92
C LYS A 51 -7.68 -11.97 1.93
N ALA A 52 -6.85 -11.04 2.40
CA ALA A 52 -5.85 -10.37 1.57
C ALA A 52 -4.84 -11.35 0.99
N LYS A 53 -4.37 -12.31 1.79
CA LYS A 53 -3.50 -13.39 1.32
C LYS A 53 -4.20 -14.22 0.24
N MET A 54 -5.43 -14.69 0.51
CA MET A 54 -6.21 -15.47 -0.45
C MET A 54 -6.45 -14.71 -1.76
N ALA A 55 -6.72 -13.40 -1.69
CA ALA A 55 -6.92 -12.55 -2.86
C ALA A 55 -5.63 -12.42 -3.69
N LEU A 56 -4.47 -12.23 -3.05
CA LEU A 56 -3.17 -12.24 -3.73
C LEU A 56 -2.88 -13.58 -4.40
N ASP A 57 -3.09 -14.69 -3.70
CA ASP A 57 -2.88 -16.04 -4.22
C ASP A 57 -3.77 -16.27 -5.46
N ARG A 58 -5.06 -15.91 -5.38
CA ARG A 58 -6.01 -15.98 -6.50
C ARG A 58 -5.57 -15.12 -7.69
N ILE A 59 -5.13 -13.88 -7.45
CA ILE A 59 -4.62 -13.01 -8.54
C ILE A 59 -3.37 -13.64 -9.17
N GLY A 60 -2.45 -14.14 -8.35
CA GLY A 60 -1.24 -14.81 -8.81
C GLY A 60 -1.51 -16.06 -9.66
N GLU A 61 -2.55 -16.83 -9.32
CA GLU A 61 -3.01 -17.98 -10.11
C GLU A 61 -3.69 -17.56 -11.42
N SER A 62 -4.51 -16.51 -11.38
CA SER A 62 -5.27 -16.01 -12.54
C SER A 62 -4.40 -15.37 -13.62
N LYS A 63 -3.22 -14.81 -13.26
CA LYS A 63 -2.26 -14.21 -14.20
C LYS A 63 -1.43 -15.27 -14.97
N GLY A 64 -2.04 -16.39 -15.32
CA GLY A 64 -1.40 -17.55 -15.95
C GLY A 64 -0.40 -17.22 -17.06
N VAL A 65 0.71 -17.98 -17.06
CA VAL A 65 1.76 -18.08 -18.10
C VAL A 65 2.89 -17.04 -18.07
N THR A 66 2.78 -15.88 -17.40
CA THR A 66 3.96 -15.01 -17.19
C THR A 66 4.52 -15.15 -15.78
N VAL A 67 5.55 -15.97 -15.71
CA VAL A 67 6.28 -16.38 -14.50
C VAL A 67 6.62 -15.17 -13.61
N SER A 68 7.00 -14.01 -14.15
CA SER A 68 7.48 -12.85 -13.36
C SER A 68 6.41 -12.15 -12.50
N THR A 69 5.28 -11.69 -13.06
CA THR A 69 4.26 -10.95 -12.28
C THR A 69 3.53 -11.88 -11.29
N ALA A 70 3.26 -13.12 -11.68
CA ALA A 70 2.68 -14.12 -10.80
C ALA A 70 3.66 -14.51 -9.66
N GLN A 71 4.95 -14.66 -9.95
CA GLN A 71 5.98 -14.85 -8.92
C GLN A 71 6.12 -13.64 -8.01
N LEU A 72 6.00 -12.43 -8.55
CA LEU A 72 6.04 -11.20 -7.76
C LEU A 72 4.84 -11.12 -6.82
N VAL A 73 3.62 -11.41 -7.28
CA VAL A 73 2.43 -11.48 -6.42
C VAL A 73 2.54 -12.59 -5.36
N LYS A 74 3.02 -13.77 -5.74
CA LYS A 74 3.31 -14.86 -4.79
C LYS A 74 4.40 -14.46 -3.78
N GLY A 75 5.45 -13.77 -4.24
CA GLY A 75 6.52 -13.23 -3.41
C GLY A 75 6.01 -12.19 -2.40
N LEU A 76 5.08 -11.32 -2.82
CA LEU A 76 4.38 -10.40 -1.94
C LEU A 76 3.57 -11.16 -0.89
N ALA A 77 2.78 -12.15 -1.29
CA ALA A 77 1.99 -12.96 -0.37
C ALA A 77 2.87 -13.66 0.68
N LEU A 78 3.99 -14.25 0.24
CA LEU A 78 4.97 -14.90 1.10
C LEU A 78 5.66 -13.92 2.05
N ALA A 79 6.08 -12.75 1.54
CA ALA A 79 6.71 -11.72 2.33
C ALA A 79 5.76 -11.23 3.42
N PHE A 80 4.56 -10.78 3.06
CA PHE A 80 3.66 -10.08 3.98
C PHE A 80 2.90 -10.99 4.95
N PHE A 81 2.62 -12.26 4.60
CA PHE A 81 1.59 -13.04 5.31
C PHE A 81 2.02 -14.37 5.92
N LEU A 82 3.22 -14.92 5.65
CA LEU A 82 3.67 -16.15 6.32
C LEU A 82 4.01 -15.94 7.82
N PRO A 83 3.75 -16.95 8.70
CA PRO A 83 4.14 -16.91 10.12
C PRO A 83 5.66 -16.81 10.32
N THR A 84 6.43 -17.40 9.41
CA THR A 84 7.90 -17.31 9.28
C THR A 84 8.34 -16.20 8.33
N GLY A 85 7.42 -15.33 7.89
CA GLY A 85 7.71 -14.27 6.95
C GLY A 85 8.89 -13.44 7.47
N VAL A 86 10.00 -13.47 6.74
CA VAL A 86 11.19 -12.63 6.93
C VAL A 86 10.80 -11.13 6.93
N PHE A 87 9.58 -10.80 6.52
CA PHE A 87 8.95 -9.52 6.74
C PHE A 87 8.48 -9.34 8.19
N LEU A 88 7.52 -10.12 8.70
CA LEU A 88 7.03 -10.00 10.09
C LEU A 88 8.12 -10.22 11.15
N ALA A 89 9.04 -11.16 10.90
CA ALA A 89 10.12 -11.48 11.84
C ALA A 89 11.25 -10.44 11.84
N THR A 90 11.54 -9.81 10.69
CA THR A 90 12.67 -8.85 10.54
C THR A 90 12.21 -7.38 10.44
N LEU A 91 10.93 -7.13 10.15
CA LEU A 91 10.23 -5.84 10.16
C LEU A 91 9.13 -5.90 11.22
N LYS A 92 9.48 -6.03 12.51
CA LYS A 92 8.58 -5.79 13.67
C LYS A 92 7.95 -4.38 13.72
N LYS A 93 7.94 -3.70 12.59
CA LYS A 93 7.76 -2.27 12.36
C LYS A 93 6.93 -2.01 11.12
N VAL A 94 6.51 -3.01 10.34
CA VAL A 94 5.53 -2.83 9.24
C VAL A 94 4.37 -3.78 9.49
N PHE A 95 3.16 -3.24 9.63
CA PHE A 95 1.98 -3.96 10.07
C PHE A 95 0.87 -3.83 9.05
N TYR A 96 0.24 -4.95 8.70
CA TYR A 96 -0.97 -4.94 7.92
C TYR A 96 -2.10 -4.24 8.69
N ARG A 97 -2.76 -3.24 8.07
CA ARG A 97 -3.91 -2.52 8.65
C ARG A 97 -5.22 -2.98 8.03
N SER A 98 -5.30 -2.94 6.70
CA SER A 98 -6.53 -3.22 5.97
C SER A 98 -6.24 -3.57 4.51
N GLY A 99 -7.24 -4.10 3.83
CA GLY A 99 -7.21 -4.26 2.39
C GLY A 99 -8.58 -3.98 1.80
N ALA A 100 -8.58 -3.57 0.54
CA ALA A 100 -9.79 -3.36 -0.23
C ALA A 100 -9.61 -4.02 -1.60
N GLU A 101 -10.51 -4.93 -1.93
CA GLU A 101 -10.61 -5.48 -3.28
C GLU A 101 -11.76 -4.82 -4.03
N THR A 102 -11.42 -4.20 -5.14
CA THR A 102 -12.36 -3.62 -6.09
C THR A 102 -12.49 -4.53 -7.32
N GLU A 103 -13.37 -4.18 -8.25
CA GLU A 103 -13.41 -4.83 -9.57
C GLU A 103 -12.05 -4.69 -10.30
N ASP A 104 -11.39 -3.54 -10.15
CA ASP A 104 -10.20 -3.16 -10.91
C ASP A 104 -8.89 -3.68 -10.31
N GLY A 105 -8.86 -3.93 -9.01
CA GLY A 105 -7.68 -4.45 -8.34
C GLY A 105 -7.76 -4.43 -6.83
N LEU A 106 -6.63 -4.75 -6.23
CA LEU A 106 -6.44 -4.87 -4.78
C LEU A 106 -5.58 -3.73 -4.27
N ILE A 107 -5.97 -3.11 -3.17
CA ILE A 107 -5.16 -2.13 -2.43
C ILE A 107 -4.97 -2.67 -1.02
N LEU A 108 -3.73 -2.90 -0.61
CA LEU A 108 -3.35 -3.36 0.72
C LEU A 108 -2.67 -2.22 1.47
N GLU A 109 -3.17 -1.90 2.66
CA GLU A 109 -2.65 -0.86 3.53
C GLU A 109 -1.80 -1.46 4.64
N PHE A 110 -0.57 -0.96 4.75
CA PHE A 110 0.35 -1.28 5.83
C PHE A 110 0.78 0.00 6.56
N LEU A 111 1.01 -0.10 7.87
CA LEU A 111 1.61 0.95 8.67
C LEU A 111 3.05 0.59 8.99
N ALA A 112 3.98 1.48 8.65
CA ALA A 112 5.37 1.37 9.01
C ALA A 112 5.75 2.34 10.14
N GLU A 113 6.49 1.85 11.14
CA GLU A 113 6.97 2.60 12.30
C GLU A 113 8.51 2.67 12.31
N ILE A 114 9.05 3.89 12.43
CA ILE A 114 10.47 4.12 12.68
C ILE A 114 10.62 4.66 14.11
N PRO A 115 10.99 3.82 15.09
CA PRO A 115 11.27 4.30 16.43
C PRO A 115 12.53 5.15 16.45
N ARG A 116 12.51 6.22 17.23
CA ARG A 116 13.62 7.15 17.38
C ARG A 116 13.99 7.26 18.85
N ALA A 117 15.29 7.25 19.16
CA ALA A 117 15.76 7.43 20.52
C ALA A 117 15.41 8.85 20.99
N PHE A 118 14.79 8.96 22.18
CA PHE A 118 14.43 10.24 22.82
C PHE A 118 13.52 11.16 21.98
N ARG A 119 12.84 10.64 20.96
CA ARG A 119 11.89 11.37 20.10
C ARG A 119 10.71 10.47 19.75
N PRO A 120 9.52 11.02 19.44
CA PRO A 120 8.39 10.21 18.98
C PRO A 120 8.74 9.40 17.72
N SER A 121 8.20 8.18 17.61
CA SER A 121 8.31 7.36 16.40
C SER A 121 7.75 8.09 15.18
N LEU A 122 8.35 7.87 14.01
CA LEU A 122 7.76 8.27 12.73
C LEU A 122 6.85 7.15 12.23
N PHE A 123 5.76 7.54 11.58
CA PHE A 123 4.78 6.62 11.01
C PHE A 123 4.56 6.94 9.54
N TYR A 124 4.55 5.90 8.71
CA TYR A 124 4.28 5.99 7.28
C TYR A 124 3.26 4.93 6.89
N ASP A 125 2.22 5.33 6.16
CA ASP A 125 1.30 4.38 5.55
C ASP A 125 1.86 3.97 4.19
N ILE A 126 1.76 2.69 3.87
CA ILE A 126 2.24 2.08 2.64
C ILE A 126 1.03 1.42 1.97
N TRP A 127 0.70 1.86 0.76
CA TRP A 127 -0.31 1.19 -0.05
C TRP A 127 0.38 0.36 -1.13
N LEU A 128 0.18 -0.95 -1.07
CA LEU A 128 0.53 -1.87 -2.13
C LEU A 128 -0.69 -2.06 -3.03
N VAL A 129 -0.55 -1.67 -4.29
CA VAL A 129 -1.59 -1.80 -5.30
C VAL A 129 -1.26 -2.96 -6.21
N VAL A 130 -2.23 -3.86 -6.41
CA VAL A 130 -2.14 -5.01 -7.32
C VAL A 130 -3.30 -4.93 -8.30
N PRO A 131 -3.09 -4.36 -9.50
CA PRO A 131 -4.13 -4.29 -10.50
C PRO A 131 -4.45 -5.69 -11.08
N LYS A 132 -5.72 -5.94 -11.35
CA LYS A 132 -6.18 -7.18 -12.00
C LYS A 132 -5.97 -7.15 -13.52
N LYS A 133 -6.10 -5.97 -14.13
CA LYS A 133 -6.04 -5.71 -15.58
C LYS A 133 -5.47 -4.30 -15.86
N GLU A 134 -4.98 -4.03 -17.08
CA GLU A 134 -4.42 -2.72 -17.47
C GLU A 134 -5.40 -1.56 -17.26
N SER A 135 -6.66 -1.73 -17.66
CA SER A 135 -7.70 -0.72 -17.39
C SER A 135 -7.92 -0.48 -15.90
N GLY A 136 -7.71 -1.50 -15.06
CA GLY A 136 -7.84 -1.39 -13.61
C GLY A 136 -6.71 -0.58 -12.98
N GLU A 137 -5.49 -0.61 -13.56
CA GLU A 137 -4.40 0.27 -13.11
C GLU A 137 -4.74 1.73 -13.32
N ALA A 138 -5.24 2.08 -14.52
CA ALA A 138 -5.66 3.45 -14.81
C ALA A 138 -6.77 3.91 -13.86
N SER A 139 -7.79 3.08 -13.63
CA SER A 139 -8.87 3.36 -12.67
C SER A 139 -8.36 3.59 -11.25
N ILE A 140 -7.47 2.71 -10.75
CA ILE A 140 -6.93 2.85 -9.40
C ILE A 140 -6.03 4.08 -9.31
N LYS A 141 -5.17 4.35 -10.30
CA LYS A 141 -4.36 5.58 -10.32
C LYS A 141 -5.25 6.83 -10.28
N GLN A 142 -6.35 6.86 -11.03
CA GLN A 142 -7.29 7.97 -11.01
C GLN A 142 -7.95 8.13 -9.64
N LEU A 143 -8.39 7.03 -9.02
CA LEU A 143 -8.94 7.01 -7.66
C LEU A 143 -7.94 7.60 -6.65
N LEU A 144 -6.68 7.16 -6.72
CA LEU A 144 -5.61 7.64 -5.85
C LEU A 144 -5.33 9.14 -6.05
N LYS A 145 -5.28 9.61 -7.31
CA LYS A 145 -5.15 11.05 -7.62
C LYS A 145 -6.30 11.85 -7.01
N THR A 146 -7.54 11.38 -7.15
CA THR A 146 -8.70 12.03 -6.54
C THR A 146 -8.60 12.09 -5.01
N ILE A 147 -8.08 11.04 -4.34
CA ILE A 147 -7.84 11.08 -2.89
C ILE A 147 -6.84 12.18 -2.53
N VAL A 148 -5.73 12.27 -3.27
CA VAL A 148 -4.69 13.27 -3.05
C VAL A 148 -5.22 14.69 -3.28
N GLU A 149 -5.91 14.91 -4.40
CA GLU A 149 -6.52 16.20 -4.77
C GLU A 149 -7.51 16.68 -3.70
N LYS A 150 -8.41 15.79 -3.26
CA LYS A 150 -9.38 16.14 -2.19
C LYS A 150 -8.68 16.44 -0.87
N THR A 151 -7.62 15.72 -0.53
CA THR A 151 -6.85 15.94 0.70
C THR A 151 -6.15 17.29 0.71
N GLY A 152 -5.69 17.76 -0.47
CA GLY A 152 -5.14 19.10 -0.66
C GLY A 152 -3.74 19.32 -0.07
N VAL A 153 -3.00 18.24 0.22
CA VAL A 153 -1.59 18.30 0.62
C VAL A 153 -0.82 17.16 -0.07
N PRO A 154 0.49 17.32 -0.32
CA PRO A 154 1.28 16.26 -0.95
C PRO A 154 1.30 14.99 -0.07
N PRO A 155 1.20 13.78 -0.67
CA PRO A 155 1.27 12.50 0.06
C PRO A 155 2.55 12.31 0.86
N LEU A 156 3.65 12.81 0.31
CA LEU A 156 4.98 12.69 0.88
C LEU A 156 5.83 13.86 0.39
N THR A 157 6.52 14.55 1.31
CA THR A 157 7.54 15.55 0.95
C THR A 157 8.90 14.88 0.74
N GLU A 158 9.86 15.60 0.16
CA GLU A 158 11.24 15.11 0.01
C GLU A 158 11.89 14.80 1.38
N GLU A 159 11.68 15.65 2.38
CA GLU A 159 12.16 15.39 3.75
C GLU A 159 11.51 14.14 4.35
N GLU A 160 10.20 13.95 4.15
CA GLU A 160 9.47 12.76 4.62
C GLU A 160 9.97 11.49 3.91
N TRP A 161 10.31 11.58 2.62
CA TRP A 161 10.92 10.49 1.86
C TRP A 161 12.30 10.10 2.38
N GLU A 162 13.17 11.08 2.62
CA GLU A 162 14.50 10.85 3.19
C GLU A 162 14.41 10.20 4.58
N ASN A 163 13.47 10.65 5.41
CA ASN A 163 13.21 10.05 6.71
C ASN A 163 12.67 8.61 6.63
N ALA A 164 12.07 8.20 5.51
CA ALA A 164 11.55 6.86 5.29
C ALA A 164 12.63 5.84 4.84
N LYS A 165 13.85 6.29 4.51
CA LYS A 165 14.98 5.43 4.09
C LYS A 165 15.21 4.18 4.95
N PRO A 166 15.17 4.24 6.29
CA PRO A 166 15.36 3.05 7.12
C PRO A 166 14.31 1.95 6.93
N ILE A 167 13.13 2.30 6.41
CA ILE A 167 12.12 1.32 5.99
C ILE A 167 12.46 0.85 4.58
N ILE A 168 12.66 1.78 3.64
CA ILE A 168 12.94 1.51 2.22
C ILE A 168 14.10 0.52 2.05
N GLU A 169 15.24 0.77 2.70
CA GLU A 169 16.44 -0.08 2.63
C GLU A 169 16.17 -1.51 3.14
N LYS A 170 15.28 -1.68 4.11
CA LYS A 170 14.89 -3.01 4.60
C LYS A 170 13.97 -3.75 3.65
N LEU A 171 13.25 -3.03 2.80
CA LEU A 171 12.31 -3.56 1.81
C LEU A 171 13.00 -3.90 0.49
N GLU A 172 13.97 -3.09 0.07
CA GLU A 172 14.72 -3.21 -1.20
C GLU A 172 15.21 -4.64 -1.49
N GLY A 173 15.87 -5.28 -0.52
CA GLY A 173 16.42 -6.63 -0.69
C GLY A 173 15.40 -7.77 -0.54
N LYS A 174 14.12 -7.45 -0.27
CA LYS A 174 13.09 -8.45 0.10
C LYS A 174 11.88 -8.44 -0.81
N ILE A 175 11.56 -7.29 -1.40
CA ILE A 175 10.39 -7.09 -2.24
C ILE A 175 10.83 -6.41 -3.52
N GLN A 176 10.74 -7.13 -4.63
CA GLN A 176 11.03 -6.61 -5.97
C GLN A 176 9.75 -6.04 -6.58
N VAL A 177 9.28 -4.89 -6.09
CA VAL A 177 8.08 -4.21 -6.59
C VAL A 177 8.37 -2.76 -6.90
N LYS A 178 7.77 -2.26 -7.99
CA LYS A 178 7.86 -0.86 -8.40
C LYS A 178 7.41 0.06 -7.26
N GLY A 179 8.14 1.15 -7.02
CA GLY A 179 7.83 2.03 -5.89
C GLY A 179 8.31 1.56 -4.53
N ILE A 180 9.05 0.45 -4.41
CA ILE A 180 9.68 0.09 -3.11
C ILE A 180 10.82 1.04 -2.78
N THR A 181 11.72 1.30 -3.74
CA THR A 181 12.93 2.13 -3.57
C THR A 181 12.83 3.52 -4.20
N GLU A 182 11.68 3.84 -4.79
CA GLU A 182 11.45 5.10 -5.50
C GLU A 182 10.17 5.77 -5.00
N ASN A 183 10.19 7.10 -4.94
CA ASN A 183 8.99 7.87 -4.60
C ASN A 183 8.13 8.05 -5.85
N LEU A 184 7.22 7.11 -6.07
CA LEU A 184 6.35 7.14 -7.25
C LEU A 184 5.47 8.40 -7.34
N TRP A 185 5.21 9.11 -6.24
CA TRP A 185 4.42 10.35 -6.29
C TRP A 185 5.02 11.45 -7.16
N GLN A 186 6.34 11.43 -7.40
CA GLN A 186 7.00 12.40 -8.28
C GLN A 186 6.69 12.15 -9.76
N THR A 187 6.26 10.94 -10.11
CA THR A 187 5.99 10.52 -11.49
C THR A 187 4.56 10.01 -11.69
N PHE A 188 3.69 10.17 -10.68
CA PHE A 188 2.36 9.53 -10.59
C PHE A 188 1.26 10.20 -11.41
#